data_AF-A0A426YZ71-F1
#
_entry.id   AF-A0A426YZ71-F1
#
_cell.length_a   1.000
_cell.length_b   1.000
_cell.length_c   1.000
_cell.angle_alpha   90.00
_cell.angle_beta   90.00
_cell.angle_gamma   90.00
#
_symmetry.space_group_name_H-M   'P 1'
#
loop_
_entity.id
_entity.type
_entity.pdbx_description
1 polymer ?
#
loop_
_entity_poly.entity_id
_entity_poly.type
_entity_poly.pdbx_seq_one_letter_code
_entity_poly.pdbx_strand_id
1 'polypeptide(L)'
;PWAAPASASASSRQLKRFNVGEDCPVFDGIFEFCQASAGGSIGAAVKINRGDADIAINWAGGLHHAKKCEASGFCYVNDIVLGILELLKYHRVSLY
;
A
#
# COMPACT_ATOMS: atom_id res chain seq x y z
N PRO A 1 -15.45 -25.23 -5.65
CA PRO A 1 -14.36 -25.34 -6.65
C PRO A 1 -13.07 -24.71 -6.09
N TRP A 2 -12.26 -25.52 -5.42
CA TRP A 2 -10.96 -25.11 -4.92
C TRP A 2 -10.03 -24.93 -6.13
N ALA A 3 -9.42 -23.75 -6.27
CA ALA A 3 -8.51 -23.49 -7.37
C ALA A 3 -7.28 -24.40 -7.22
N ALA A 4 -6.89 -25.07 -8.32
CA ALA A 4 -5.67 -25.84 -8.39
C ALA A 4 -4.46 -24.96 -8.01
N PRO A 5 -3.42 -25.51 -7.35
CA PRO A 5 -2.24 -24.73 -7.03
C PRO A 5 -1.62 -24.25 -8.34
N ALA A 6 -1.50 -22.93 -8.50
CA ALA A 6 -0.75 -22.37 -9.60
C ALA A 6 0.64 -23.04 -9.63
N SER A 7 1.10 -23.47 -10.80
CA SER A 7 2.40 -24.11 -10.92
C SER A 7 3.46 -23.20 -10.31
N ALA A 8 4.44 -23.75 -9.58
CA ALA A 8 5.50 -22.97 -8.93
C ALA A 8 6.23 -22.01 -9.91
N SER A 9 6.23 -22.34 -11.20
CA SER A 9 6.77 -21.50 -12.29
C SER A 9 5.90 -20.29 -12.67
N ALA A 10 4.59 -20.34 -12.45
CA ALA A 10 3.70 -19.20 -12.59
C ALA A 10 3.90 -18.21 -11.44
N SER A 11 4.03 -18.70 -10.20
CA SER A 11 4.30 -17.88 -9.02
C SER A 11 5.66 -17.17 -9.12
N SER A 12 6.72 -17.85 -9.54
CA SER A 12 8.05 -17.23 -9.72
C SER A 12 8.06 -16.11 -10.77
N ARG A 13 7.33 -16.28 -11.88
CA ARG A 13 7.20 -15.23 -12.91
C ARG A 13 6.46 -13.99 -12.39
N GLN A 14 5.44 -14.18 -11.56
CA GLN A 14 4.71 -13.07 -10.93
C GLN A 14 5.57 -12.33 -9.91
N LEU A 15 6.28 -13.06 -9.04
CA LEU A 15 7.19 -12.46 -8.06
C LEU A 15 8.24 -11.57 -8.74
N LYS A 16 8.87 -12.06 -9.83
CA LYS A 16 9.79 -11.26 -10.63
C LYS A 16 9.12 -10.06 -11.30
N ARG A 17 7.90 -10.25 -11.84
CA ARG A 17 7.14 -9.17 -12.51
C ARG A 17 6.77 -8.04 -11.55
N PHE A 18 6.45 -8.35 -10.29
CA PHE A 18 6.03 -7.38 -9.28
C PHE A 18 7.17 -6.95 -8.35
N ASN A 19 8.41 -7.31 -8.68
CA ASN A 19 9.62 -7.01 -7.90
C ASN A 19 9.52 -7.44 -6.42
N VAL A 20 8.95 -8.61 -6.17
CA VAL A 20 8.87 -9.25 -4.85
C VAL A 20 9.93 -10.36 -4.81
N GLY A 21 10.90 -10.23 -3.92
CA GLY A 21 12.14 -11.00 -3.92
C GLY A 21 13.12 -10.50 -2.87
N GLU A 22 14.36 -10.19 -3.27
CA GLU A 22 15.44 -9.78 -2.34
C GLU A 22 15.07 -8.57 -1.47
N ASP A 23 14.88 -7.39 -2.09
CA ASP A 23 14.58 -6.14 -1.37
C ASP A 23 13.14 -6.07 -0.83
N CYS A 24 12.29 -7.01 -1.24
CA CYS A 24 10.86 -7.05 -0.94
C CYS A 24 10.44 -8.51 -0.70
N PRO A 25 10.84 -9.12 0.44
CA PRO A 25 10.66 -10.53 0.69
C PRO A 25 9.19 -10.92 0.87
N VAL A 26 8.86 -12.16 0.50
CA VAL A 26 7.58 -12.77 0.89
C VAL A 26 7.68 -13.16 2.37
N PHE A 27 6.69 -12.78 3.16
CA PHE A 27 6.56 -13.19 4.55
C PHE A 27 5.08 -13.44 4.90
N ASP A 28 4.85 -14.26 5.92
CA ASP A 28 3.50 -14.54 6.42
C ASP A 28 2.88 -13.27 6.99
N GLY A 29 1.66 -12.94 6.55
CA GLY A 29 0.99 -11.71 6.99
C GLY A 29 1.30 -10.47 6.14
N ILE A 30 1.99 -10.62 4.99
CA ILE A 30 2.34 -9.48 4.12
C ILE A 30 1.13 -8.66 3.68
N PHE A 31 0.00 -9.31 3.43
CA PHE A 31 -1.21 -8.63 2.99
C PHE A 31 -1.86 -7.87 4.15
N GLU A 32 -1.95 -8.48 5.32
CA GLU A 32 -2.45 -7.88 6.55
C GLU A 32 -1.62 -6.67 6.97
N PHE A 33 -0.29 -6.76 6.85
CA PHE A 33 0.62 -5.63 7.04
C PHE A 33 0.28 -4.47 6.09
N CYS A 34 0.11 -4.75 4.79
CA CYS A 34 -0.27 -3.74 3.81
C CYS A 34 -1.64 -3.13 4.12
N GLN A 35 -2.61 -3.95 4.55
CA GLN A 35 -3.95 -3.50 4.91
C GLN A 35 -3.94 -2.57 6.13
N ALA A 36 -3.16 -2.89 7.16
CA ALA A 36 -3.03 -2.06 8.36
C ALA A 36 -2.38 -0.70 8.02
N SER A 37 -1.28 -0.73 7.25
CA SER A 37 -0.57 0.47 6.82
C SER A 37 -1.45 1.37 5.95
N ALA A 38 -2.00 0.83 4.85
CA ALA A 38 -2.86 1.58 3.91
C ALA A 38 -4.17 2.03 4.55
N GLY A 39 -4.80 1.16 5.34
CA GLY A 39 -6.04 1.47 6.06
C GLY A 39 -5.86 2.61 7.07
N GLY A 40 -4.72 2.65 7.76
CA GLY A 40 -4.36 3.76 8.66
C GLY A 40 -4.28 5.10 7.93
N SER A 41 -3.58 5.15 6.79
CA SER A 41 -3.38 6.39 6.02
C SER A 41 -4.67 6.87 5.34
N ILE A 42 -5.48 5.95 4.80
CA ILE A 42 -6.82 6.28 4.27
C ILE A 42 -7.75 6.74 5.39
N GLY A 43 -7.78 6.04 6.52
CA GLY A 43 -8.61 6.41 7.67
C GLY A 43 -8.25 7.78 8.25
N ALA A 44 -6.95 8.09 8.34
CA ALA A 44 -6.44 9.40 8.71
C ALA A 44 -6.93 10.49 7.74
N ALA A 45 -6.82 10.27 6.43
CA ALA A 45 -7.31 11.19 5.42
C ALA A 45 -8.84 11.40 5.49
N VAL A 46 -9.61 10.33 5.73
CA VAL A 46 -11.06 10.43 5.96
C VAL A 46 -11.38 11.30 7.17
N LYS A 47 -10.62 11.17 8.27
CA LYS A 47 -10.81 11.97 9.48
C LYS A 47 -10.54 13.46 9.22
N ILE A 48 -9.46 13.77 8.49
CA ILE A 48 -9.14 15.14 8.07
C ILE A 48 -10.25 15.70 7.15
N ASN A 49 -10.64 14.97 6.11
CA ASN A 49 -11.69 15.39 5.17
C ASN A 49 -13.04 15.69 5.85
N ARG A 50 -13.37 14.96 6.92
CA ARG A 50 -14.60 15.15 7.69
C ARG A 50 -14.53 16.30 8.70
N GLY A 51 -13.35 16.86 8.93
CA GLY A 51 -13.12 17.81 10.03
C GLY A 51 -13.17 17.16 11.41
N ASP A 52 -13.02 15.83 11.49
CA ASP A 52 -13.01 15.08 12.77
C ASP A 52 -11.66 15.24 13.50
N ALA A 53 -10.62 15.70 12.80
CA ALA A 53 -9.29 15.91 13.35
C ALA A 53 -8.51 16.98 12.54
N ASP A 54 -7.75 17.83 13.25
CA ASP A 54 -6.79 18.75 12.62
C ASP A 54 -5.49 18.05 12.22
N ILE A 55 -5.08 17.04 12.99
CA ILE A 55 -3.86 16.26 12.79
C ILE A 55 -4.21 14.78 12.99
N ALA A 56 -3.78 13.94 12.06
CA ALA A 56 -3.88 12.48 12.16
C ALA A 56 -2.51 11.85 11.90
N ILE A 57 -2.16 10.82 12.67
CA ILE A 57 -0.83 10.20 12.65
C ILE A 57 -0.99 8.69 12.42
N ASN A 58 -0.24 8.16 11.45
CA ASN A 58 -0.13 6.73 11.20
C ASN A 58 1.36 6.34 11.11
N TRP A 59 1.94 5.86 12.20
CA TRP A 59 3.35 5.44 12.25
C TRP A 59 3.64 4.14 11.47
N ALA A 60 2.63 3.34 11.18
CA ALA A 60 2.75 2.15 10.34
C ALA A 60 2.72 2.48 8.83
N GLY A 61 2.40 3.73 8.48
CA GLY A 61 2.38 4.24 7.11
C GLY A 61 3.74 4.77 6.64
N GLY A 62 3.72 5.50 5.52
CA GLY A 62 4.92 6.14 4.98
C GLY A 62 5.72 5.27 4.00
N LEU A 63 5.10 4.24 3.42
CA LEU A 63 5.74 3.29 2.50
C LEU A 63 5.85 3.88 1.08
N HIS A 64 6.70 4.91 0.96
CA HIS A 64 6.78 5.79 -0.21
C HIS A 64 7.44 5.19 -1.47
N HIS A 65 8.13 4.07 -1.36
CA HIS A 65 8.87 3.50 -2.50
C HIS A 65 8.01 2.64 -3.41
N ALA A 66 6.86 2.15 -2.92
CA ALA A 66 5.94 1.30 -3.68
C ALA A 66 5.44 2.02 -4.94
N LYS A 67 5.44 1.32 -6.07
CA LYS A 67 4.96 1.82 -7.36
C LYS A 67 3.59 1.22 -7.68
N LYS A 68 2.98 1.68 -8.77
CA LYS A 68 1.64 1.21 -9.20
C LYS A 68 1.57 -0.31 -9.44
N CYS A 69 2.65 -0.90 -9.95
CA CYS A 69 2.68 -2.30 -10.39
C CYS A 69 3.92 -3.05 -9.92
N GLU A 70 4.65 -2.56 -8.92
CA GLU A 70 5.85 -3.22 -8.39
C GLU A 70 6.15 -2.76 -6.96
N ALA A 71 6.66 -3.68 -6.15
CA ALA A 71 7.22 -3.38 -4.84
C ALA A 71 8.63 -2.81 -4.99
N SER A 72 9.08 -1.99 -4.04
CA SER A 72 10.43 -1.42 -4.04
C SER A 72 10.81 -0.95 -2.65
N GLY A 73 12.07 -1.15 -2.25
CA GLY A 73 12.60 -0.63 -0.98
C GLY A 73 11.73 -0.96 0.23
N PHE A 74 11.40 -2.25 0.40
CA PHE A 74 10.51 -2.78 1.45
C PHE A 74 9.05 -2.31 1.40
N CYS A 75 8.65 -1.57 0.37
CA CYS A 75 7.30 -1.02 0.22
C CYS A 75 6.50 -1.79 -0.84
N TYR A 76 5.35 -2.35 -0.46
CA TYR A 76 4.48 -3.14 -1.37
C TYR A 76 3.23 -2.36 -1.82
N VAL A 77 2.68 -1.52 -0.94
CA VAL A 77 1.54 -0.65 -1.22
C VAL A 77 1.91 0.78 -0.82
N ASN A 78 1.64 1.73 -1.71
CA ASN A 78 1.93 3.14 -1.44
C ASN A 78 0.76 3.78 -0.69
N ASP A 79 0.78 3.68 0.64
CA ASP A 79 -0.26 4.22 1.51
C ASP A 79 -0.37 5.74 1.45
N ILE A 80 0.74 6.44 1.19
CA ILE A 80 0.78 7.90 1.03
C ILE A 80 -0.04 8.32 -0.19
N VAL A 81 0.17 7.67 -1.34
CA VAL A 81 -0.61 7.96 -2.55
C VAL A 81 -2.10 7.72 -2.31
N LEU A 82 -2.46 6.63 -1.62
CA LEU A 82 -3.87 6.34 -1.31
C LEU A 82 -4.47 7.39 -0.35
N GLY A 83 -3.73 7.81 0.68
CA GLY A 83 -4.13 8.88 1.58
C GLY A 83 -4.31 10.22 0.85
N ILE A 84 -3.38 10.58 -0.04
CA ILE A 84 -3.48 11.81 -0.86
C ILE A 84 -4.69 11.74 -1.79
N LEU A 85 -4.94 10.61 -2.46
CA LEU A 85 -6.11 10.42 -3.31
C LEU A 85 -7.42 10.60 -2.52
N GLU A 86 -7.45 10.17 -1.25
CA GLU A 86 -8.59 10.42 -0.37
C GLU A 86 -8.74 11.92 -0.05
N LEU A 87 -7.65 12.62 0.30
CA LEU A 87 -7.66 14.06 0.55
C LEU A 87 -8.11 14.88 -0.67
N LEU A 88 -7.69 14.47 -1.87
CA LEU A 88 -8.03 15.16 -3.13
C LEU A 88 -9.53 15.17 -3.46
N LYS A 89 -10.35 14.38 -2.77
CA LYS A 89 -11.81 14.45 -2.89
C LYS A 89 -12.38 15.79 -2.40
N TYR A 90 -11.70 16.46 -1.47
CA TYR A 90 -12.18 17.68 -0.82
C TYR A 90 -11.18 18.84 -0.89
N HIS A 91 -9.89 18.54 -1.03
CA HIS A 91 -8.82 19.53 -1.05
C HIS A 91 -8.21 19.64 -2.44
N ARG A 92 -8.07 20.86 -2.97
CA ARG A 92 -7.20 21.10 -4.12
C ARG A 92 -5.76 21.12 -3.64
N VAL A 93 -5.02 20.06 -3.96
CA VAL A 93 -3.59 19.96 -3.67
C VAL A 93 -2.86 19.73 -5.00
N SER A 94 -1.82 20.51 -5.27
CA SER A 94 -0.92 20.24 -6.39
C SER A 94 0.08 19.17 -5.94
N LEU A 95 0.09 18.01 -6.60
CA LEU A 95 1.14 17.01 -6.40
C LEU A 95 2.46 17.52 -6.99
N TYR A 96 3.55 17.28 -6.27
CA TYR A 96 4.92 17.34 -6.78
C TYR A 96 5.55 15.95 -6.65
#